data_AF-A0A1F9B165-F1
#
_entry.id   AF-A0A1F9B165-F1
#
_cell.length_a   1.000
_cell.length_b   1.000
_cell.length_c   1.000
_cell.angle_alpha   90.00
_cell.angle_beta   90.00
_cell.angle_gamma   90.00
#
_symmetry.space_group_name_H-M   'P 1'
#
loop_
_entity.id
_entity.type
_entity.pdbx_description
1 polymer ?
#
loop_
_entity_poly.entity_id
_entity_poly.type
_entity_poly.pdbx_seq_one_letter_code
_entity_poly.pdbx_strand_id
1 'polypeptide(L)'
;MIYVQDYDEVLKKTAGEFFMSTLHYVGDLQSWSRQKGVDLSEPSHPMRLFTEGKNLMLLVQSEIQESKLDEVIRALSVRWSLKDNASDPATSLNSVKKRLTYCLLKECAKTVKGVAGDDLLEDEWAVKEMEKLGFFHE
;
A
#
# COMPACT_ATOMS: atom_id res chain seq x y z
N MET A 1 -8.61 16.07 0.28
CA MET A 1 -8.55 15.06 1.36
C MET A 1 -9.17 13.80 0.81
N ILE A 2 -8.59 12.63 1.11
CA ILE A 2 -9.10 11.33 0.67
C ILE A 2 -9.65 10.61 1.91
N TYR A 3 -10.91 10.19 1.83
CA TYR A 3 -11.55 9.37 2.85
C TYR A 3 -11.49 7.91 2.41
N VAL A 4 -10.72 7.09 3.12
CA VAL A 4 -10.44 5.71 2.68
C VAL A 4 -11.67 4.81 2.75
N GLN A 5 -12.66 5.17 3.57
CA GLN A 5 -13.95 4.47 3.62
C GLN A 5 -14.67 4.42 2.27
N ASP A 6 -14.49 5.44 1.41
CA ASP A 6 -15.06 5.45 0.05
C ASP A 6 -14.49 4.33 -0.84
N TYR A 7 -13.38 3.71 -0.42
CA TYR A 7 -12.66 2.65 -1.11
C TYR A 7 -12.62 1.34 -0.29
N ASP A 8 -13.41 1.23 0.79
CA ASP A 8 -13.39 0.08 1.69
C ASP A 8 -13.68 -1.25 0.97
N GLU A 9 -14.66 -1.27 0.06
CA GLU A 9 -15.03 -2.48 -0.68
C GLU A 9 -13.87 -3.02 -1.53
N VAL A 10 -13.23 -2.15 -2.31
CA VAL A 10 -12.10 -2.56 -3.17
C VAL A 10 -10.90 -2.97 -2.34
N LEU A 11 -10.63 -2.29 -1.22
CA LEU A 11 -9.52 -2.64 -0.33
C LEU A 11 -9.75 -3.98 0.36
N LYS A 12 -10.95 -4.23 0.88
CA LYS A 12 -11.31 -5.52 1.49
C LYS A 12 -11.25 -6.66 0.49
N LYS A 13 -11.79 -6.46 -0.72
CA LYS A 13 -11.73 -7.46 -1.79
C LYS A 13 -10.28 -7.78 -2.14
N THR A 14 -9.46 -6.76 -2.36
CA THR A 14 -8.04 -6.93 -2.68
C THR A 14 -7.31 -7.63 -1.54
N ALA A 15 -7.50 -7.20 -0.29
CA ALA A 15 -6.86 -7.82 0.87
C ALA A 15 -7.25 -9.29 1.05
N GLY A 16 -8.51 -9.63 0.75
CA GLY A 16 -9.03 -11.00 0.79
C GLY A 16 -8.27 -11.97 -0.12
N GLU A 17 -7.87 -11.53 -1.33
CA GLU A 17 -7.07 -12.34 -2.27
C GLU A 17 -5.69 -12.73 -1.70
N PHE A 18 -5.16 -11.95 -0.75
CA PHE A 18 -3.85 -12.16 -0.14
C PHE A 18 -3.92 -12.60 1.33
N PHE A 19 -5.05 -13.19 1.75
CA PHE A 19 -5.29 -13.67 3.12
C PHE A 19 -5.17 -12.57 4.20
N MET A 20 -5.24 -11.30 3.81
CA MET A 20 -5.22 -10.14 4.69
C MET A 20 -6.66 -9.77 5.08
N SER A 21 -7.28 -10.62 5.89
CA SER A 21 -8.72 -10.47 6.21
C SER A 21 -9.05 -9.35 7.20
N THR A 22 -8.05 -8.80 7.89
CA THR A 22 -8.27 -7.81 8.95
C THR A 22 -7.66 -6.46 8.58
N LEU A 23 -8.52 -5.56 8.08
CA LEU A 23 -8.21 -4.14 7.92
C LEU A 23 -8.62 -3.38 9.19
N HIS A 24 -7.70 -2.63 9.78
CA HIS A 24 -7.96 -1.82 10.96
C HIS A 24 -7.73 -0.34 10.65
N TYR A 25 -8.83 0.41 10.59
CA TYR A 25 -8.82 1.83 10.27
C TYR A 25 -8.44 2.68 11.48
N VAL A 26 -7.48 3.60 11.30
CA VAL A 26 -7.00 4.50 12.35
C VAL A 26 -6.95 5.93 11.82
N GLY A 27 -7.20 6.93 12.67
CA GLY A 27 -7.21 8.33 12.22
C GLY A 27 -5.85 8.78 11.65
N ASP A 28 -4.77 8.46 12.36
CA ASP A 28 -3.40 8.77 11.96
C ASP A 28 -2.44 7.69 12.46
N LEU A 29 -1.60 7.15 11.57
CA LEU A 29 -0.70 6.04 11.88
C LEU A 29 0.40 6.43 12.86
N GLN A 30 0.91 7.66 12.80
CA GLN A 30 1.94 8.15 13.73
C GLN A 30 1.39 8.25 15.15
N SER A 31 0.20 8.83 15.26
CA SER A 31 -0.51 9.00 16.53
C SER A 31 -0.85 7.64 17.13
N TRP A 32 -1.34 6.69 16.31
CA TRP A 32 -1.61 5.32 16.75
C TRP A 32 -0.34 4.59 17.21
N SER A 33 0.76 4.69 16.44
CA SER A 33 2.07 4.14 16.77
C SER A 33 2.58 4.63 18.13
N ARG A 34 2.53 5.95 18.38
CA ARG A 34 2.92 6.56 19.66
C ARG A 34 2.06 6.10 20.82
N GLN A 35 0.75 5.98 20.64
CA GLN A 35 -0.18 5.51 21.67
C GLN A 35 0.05 4.05 22.03
N LYS A 36 0.41 3.21 21.06
CA LYS A 36 0.67 1.78 21.25
C LYS A 36 2.11 1.47 21.64
N GLY A 37 3.02 2.44 21.56
CA GLY A 37 4.45 2.23 21.82
C GLY A 37 5.11 1.30 20.80
N VAL A 38 4.57 1.25 19.58
CA VAL A 38 5.06 0.39 18.48
C VAL A 38 5.72 1.27 17.46
N ASP A 39 6.96 0.95 17.06
CA ASP A 39 7.62 1.63 15.94
C ASP A 39 7.10 1.08 14.61
N LEU A 40 6.32 1.89 13.90
CA LEU A 40 5.97 1.64 12.51
C LEU A 40 7.05 2.32 11.68
N SER A 41 8.11 1.60 11.34
CA SER A 41 9.37 2.08 10.73
C SER A 41 9.25 3.07 9.54
N GLU A 42 8.07 3.24 8.95
CA GLU A 42 7.76 4.24 7.90
C GLU A 42 6.32 4.76 8.04
N PRO A 43 6.04 5.68 8.97
CA PRO A 43 4.67 6.07 9.28
C PRO A 43 4.10 7.12 8.30
N SER A 44 4.86 7.48 7.25
CA SER A 44 4.39 8.32 6.15
C SER A 44 3.54 7.54 5.14
N HIS A 45 3.68 6.22 5.09
CA HIS A 45 2.84 5.36 4.25
C HIS A 45 1.40 5.33 4.80
N PRO A 46 0.39 5.37 3.93
CA PRO A 46 -1.02 5.40 4.34
C PRO A 46 -1.53 4.07 4.92
N MET A 47 -0.75 2.99 4.76
CA MET A 47 -1.08 1.65 5.19
C MET A 47 0.16 0.99 5.76
N ARG A 48 -0.02 0.14 6.77
CA ARG A 48 1.10 -0.61 7.37
C ARG A 48 0.67 -1.99 7.80
N LEU A 49 1.46 -2.98 7.39
CA LEU A 49 1.35 -4.33 7.93
C LEU A 49 1.84 -4.35 9.38
N PHE A 50 1.02 -4.90 10.27
CA PHE A 50 1.30 -4.99 11.68
C PHE A 50 0.89 -6.35 12.23
N THR A 51 1.71 -6.89 13.13
CA THR A 51 1.43 -8.17 13.80
C THR A 51 1.19 -7.93 15.28
N GLU A 52 -0.01 -8.27 15.76
CA GLU A 52 -0.33 -8.29 17.19
C GLU A 52 -0.40 -9.74 17.67
N GLY A 53 0.65 -10.21 18.33
CA GLY A 53 0.79 -11.61 18.72
C GLY A 53 0.91 -12.54 17.51
N LYS A 54 -0.14 -13.31 17.21
CA LYS A 54 -0.22 -14.20 16.02
C LYS A 54 -1.10 -13.65 14.90
N ASN A 55 -1.71 -12.49 15.11
CA ASN A 55 -2.66 -11.91 14.16
C ASN A 55 -1.95 -10.91 13.27
N LEU A 56 -1.96 -11.17 11.96
CA LEU A 56 -1.52 -10.24 10.94
C LEU A 56 -2.67 -9.31 10.57
N MET A 57 -2.45 -8.01 10.66
CA MET A 57 -3.44 -6.98 10.40
C MET A 57 -2.83 -5.90 9.50
N LEU A 58 -3.66 -5.30 8.66
CA LEU A 58 -3.26 -4.10 7.92
C LEU A 58 -3.89 -2.88 8.59
N LEU A 59 -3.04 -2.02 9.16
CA LEU A 59 -3.45 -0.71 9.65
C LEU A 59 -3.64 0.21 8.45
N VAL A 60 -4.78 0.90 8.38
CA VAL A 60 -5.13 1.77 7.26
C VAL A 60 -5.47 3.15 7.82
N GLN A 61 -4.79 4.19 7.34
CA GLN A 61 -5.10 5.55 7.75
C GLN A 61 -6.44 5.99 7.14
N SER A 62 -7.41 6.38 7.95
CA SER A 62 -8.78 6.70 7.51
C SER A 62 -8.85 7.94 6.64
N GLU A 63 -8.00 8.93 6.93
CA GLU A 63 -7.94 10.22 6.23
C GLU A 63 -6.53 10.47 5.71
N ILE A 64 -6.40 10.56 4.39
CA ILE A 64 -5.11 10.71 3.72
C ILE A 64 -5.09 12.04 2.95
N GLN A 65 -4.08 12.85 3.23
CA GLN A 65 -3.78 13.99 2.36
C GLN A 65 -3.27 13.48 1.02
N GLU A 66 -3.79 14.01 -0.07
CA GLU A 66 -3.44 13.56 -1.43
C GLU A 66 -1.93 13.63 -1.70
N SER A 67 -1.25 14.65 -1.16
CA SER A 67 0.20 14.80 -1.20
C SER A 67 0.96 13.61 -0.64
N LYS A 68 0.44 12.91 0.38
CA LYS A 68 1.06 11.69 0.91
C LYS A 68 1.01 10.55 -0.11
N LEU A 69 -0.06 10.41 -0.88
CA LEU A 69 -0.11 9.45 -1.98
C LEU A 69 0.84 9.87 -3.11
N ASP A 70 0.88 11.16 -3.44
CA ASP A 70 1.81 11.67 -4.46
C ASP A 70 3.27 11.34 -4.11
N GLU A 71 3.66 11.47 -2.84
CA GLU A 71 5.00 11.10 -2.37
C GLU A 71 5.30 9.61 -2.56
N VAL A 72 4.35 8.74 -2.21
CA VAL A 72 4.48 7.28 -2.38
C VAL A 72 4.59 6.91 -3.87
N ILE A 73 3.76 7.51 -4.72
CA ILE A 73 3.78 7.26 -6.16
C ILE A 73 5.04 7.82 -6.82
N ARG A 74 5.51 9.00 -6.39
CA ARG A 74 6.80 9.55 -6.85
C ARG A 74 7.97 8.65 -6.45
N ALA A 75 7.94 8.10 -5.23
CA ALA A 75 8.97 7.16 -4.79
C ALA A 75 8.98 5.89 -5.65
N LEU A 76 7.80 5.38 -6.04
CA LEU A 76 7.68 4.31 -7.03
C LEU A 76 8.36 4.71 -8.36
N SER A 77 8.01 5.84 -8.97
CA SER A 77 8.62 6.28 -10.24
C SER A 77 10.14 6.37 -10.15
N VAL A 78 10.67 6.93 -9.05
CA VAL A 78 12.12 7.06 -8.84
C VAL A 78 12.78 5.68 -8.74
N ARG A 79 12.25 4.77 -7.93
CA ARG A 79 12.80 3.40 -7.82
C ARG A 79 12.69 2.66 -9.14
N TRP A 80 11.57 2.79 -9.85
CA TRP A 80 11.34 2.12 -11.12
C TRP A 80 12.30 2.58 -12.22
N SER A 81 12.70 3.86 -12.22
CA SER A 81 13.70 4.40 -13.18
C SER A 81 15.07 3.70 -13.09
N LEU A 82 15.39 3.10 -11.94
CA LEU A 82 16.62 2.29 -11.78
C LEU A 82 16.55 0.99 -12.58
N LYS A 83 15.35 0.53 -12.93
CA LYS A 83 15.07 -0.69 -13.67
C LYS A 83 14.73 -0.42 -15.12
N ASP A 84 13.75 0.45 -15.36
CA ASP A 84 13.23 0.76 -16.69
C ASP A 84 12.87 2.24 -16.77
N ASN A 85 13.53 2.94 -17.69
CA ASN A 85 13.31 4.36 -17.96
C ASN A 85 12.23 4.62 -19.01
N ALA A 86 11.78 3.57 -19.72
CA ALA A 86 10.80 3.69 -20.79
C ALA A 86 9.35 3.47 -20.31
N SER A 87 9.15 2.62 -19.30
CA SER A 87 7.81 2.35 -18.75
C SER A 87 7.73 2.74 -17.27
N ASP A 88 6.99 3.81 -16.96
CA ASP A 88 6.71 4.23 -15.59
C ASP A 88 5.29 3.79 -15.17
N PRO A 89 5.14 2.75 -14.32
CA PRO A 89 3.83 2.27 -13.87
C PRO A 89 3.08 3.32 -13.04
N ALA A 90 3.75 4.32 -12.46
CA ALA A 90 3.08 5.41 -11.75
C ALA A 90 2.09 6.17 -12.64
N THR A 91 2.35 6.24 -13.94
CA THR A 91 1.44 6.87 -14.92
C THR A 91 0.09 6.15 -15.01
N SER A 92 0.07 4.84 -14.74
CA SER A 92 -1.14 4.01 -14.73
C SER A 92 -1.91 4.09 -13.39
N LEU A 93 -1.29 4.65 -12.34
CA LEU A 93 -1.91 4.91 -11.03
C LEU A 93 -2.64 6.27 -11.03
N ASN A 94 -3.50 6.46 -12.04
CA ASN A 94 -4.19 7.71 -12.36
C ASN A 94 -5.49 7.97 -11.57
N SER A 95 -5.78 7.16 -10.55
CA SER A 95 -6.94 7.34 -9.68
C SER A 95 -6.60 6.99 -8.24
N VAL A 96 -7.34 7.57 -7.29
CA VAL A 96 -7.19 7.28 -5.86
C VAL A 96 -7.37 5.78 -5.57
N LYS A 97 -8.36 5.13 -6.20
CA LYS A 97 -8.58 3.68 -6.12
C LYS A 97 -7.30 2.90 -6.45
N LYS A 98 -6.68 3.18 -7.60
CA LYS A 98 -5.46 2.48 -8.06
C LYS A 98 -4.29 2.76 -7.11
N ARG A 99 -4.11 4.01 -6.68
CA ARG A 99 -3.06 4.41 -5.73
C ARG A 99 -3.18 3.74 -4.36
N LEU A 100 -4.39 3.66 -3.79
CA LEU A 100 -4.63 2.97 -2.52
C LEU A 100 -4.44 1.46 -2.64
N THR A 101 -4.90 0.87 -3.75
CA THR A 101 -4.69 -0.56 -4.04
C THR A 101 -3.20 -0.88 -4.14
N TYR A 102 -2.43 -0.04 -4.83
CA TYR A 102 -0.97 -0.16 -4.89
C TYR A 102 -0.34 -0.14 -3.49
N CYS A 103 -0.71 0.82 -2.64
CA CYS A 103 -0.20 0.89 -1.27
C CYS A 103 -0.51 -0.37 -0.46
N LEU A 104 -1.72 -0.92 -0.62
CA LEU A 104 -2.13 -2.16 0.04
C LEU A 104 -1.28 -3.34 -0.43
N LEU A 105 -1.14 -3.51 -1.76
CA LEU A 105 -0.38 -4.60 -2.34
C LEU A 105 1.10 -4.52 -2.01
N LYS A 106 1.67 -3.31 -1.94
CA LYS A 106 3.04 -3.12 -1.48
C LYS A 106 3.23 -3.61 -0.05
N GLU A 107 2.27 -3.37 0.85
CA GLU A 107 2.31 -3.95 2.20
C GLU A 107 2.10 -5.47 2.19
N CYS A 108 1.29 -6.03 1.29
CA CYS A 108 1.19 -7.48 1.09
C CYS A 108 2.54 -8.09 0.66
N ALA A 109 3.29 -7.41 -0.22
CA ALA A 109 4.57 -7.88 -0.75
C ALA A 109 5.59 -8.19 0.36
N LYS A 110 5.51 -7.50 1.49
CA LYS A 110 6.34 -7.73 2.70
C LYS A 110 6.12 -9.09 3.35
N THR A 111 5.05 -9.81 2.98
CA THR A 111 4.80 -11.19 3.41
C THR A 111 5.35 -12.24 2.44
N VAL A 112 5.78 -11.82 1.25
CA VAL A 112 6.17 -12.72 0.16
C VAL A 112 7.65 -13.06 0.25
N LYS A 113 7.96 -14.36 0.36
CA LYS A 113 9.33 -14.86 0.45
C LYS A 113 10.11 -14.52 -0.83
N GLY A 114 11.28 -13.90 -0.67
CA GLY A 114 12.14 -13.49 -1.80
C GLY A 114 11.75 -12.16 -2.45
N VAL A 115 10.72 -11.49 -1.92
CA VAL A 115 10.31 -10.13 -2.30
C VAL A 115 10.48 -9.18 -1.12
N ALA A 116 10.03 -9.60 0.07
CA ALA A 116 10.08 -8.78 1.28
C ALA A 116 11.48 -8.26 1.61
N GLY A 117 11.56 -6.96 1.91
CA GLY A 117 12.79 -6.27 2.31
C GLY A 117 13.56 -5.65 1.15
N ASP A 118 13.15 -5.86 -0.10
CA ASP A 118 13.66 -5.16 -1.27
C ASP A 118 12.55 -4.28 -1.86
N ASP A 119 12.73 -2.98 -1.72
CA ASP A 119 11.76 -1.95 -2.05
C ASP A 119 11.37 -1.95 -3.55
N LEU A 120 12.29 -2.33 -4.43
CA LEU A 120 12.04 -2.44 -5.87
C LEU A 120 11.31 -3.74 -6.20
N LEU A 121 11.68 -4.86 -5.59
CA LEU A 121 10.96 -6.13 -5.79
C LEU A 121 9.53 -6.05 -5.24
N GLU A 122 9.32 -5.35 -4.12
CA GLU A 122 7.99 -5.10 -3.56
C GLU A 122 7.13 -4.26 -4.52
N ASP A 123 7.69 -3.18 -5.08
CA ASP A 123 7.04 -2.34 -6.09
C ASP A 123 6.66 -3.18 -7.33
N GLU A 124 7.59 -4.00 -7.83
CA GLU A 124 7.36 -4.88 -8.97
C GLU A 124 6.24 -5.89 -8.74
N TRP A 125 6.26 -6.51 -7.57
CA TRP A 125 5.25 -7.48 -7.20
C TRP A 125 3.88 -6.82 -7.14
N ALA A 126 3.77 -5.65 -6.49
CA ALA A 126 2.52 -4.91 -6.40
C ALA A 126 1.97 -4.53 -7.77
N VAL A 127 2.81 -3.99 -8.68
CA VAL A 127 2.40 -3.63 -10.04
C VAL A 127 1.90 -4.85 -10.83
N LYS A 128 2.61 -5.99 -10.75
CA LYS A 128 2.19 -7.24 -11.42
C LYS A 128 0.86 -7.76 -10.88
N GLU A 129 0.64 -7.70 -9.57
CA GLU A 129 -0.64 -8.11 -8.98
C GLU A 129 -1.78 -7.16 -9.39
N MET A 130 -1.53 -5.85 -9.48
CA MET A 130 -2.53 -4.90 -10.02
C MET A 130 -2.94 -5.22 -11.46
N GLU A 131 -1.97 -5.59 -12.30
CA GLU A 131 -2.23 -6.02 -13.69
C GLU A 131 -3.10 -7.28 -13.73
N LYS A 132 -2.74 -8.31 -12.95
CA LYS A 132 -3.53 -9.56 -12.84
C LYS A 132 -4.96 -9.33 -12.34
N LEU A 133 -5.13 -8.39 -11.41
CA LEU A 133 -6.43 -8.00 -10.87
C LEU A 133 -7.21 -7.07 -11.81
N GLY A 134 -6.63 -6.68 -12.95
CA GLY A 134 -7.29 -5.91 -14.01
C GLY A 134 -7.31 -4.39 -13.81
N PHE A 135 -6.59 -3.85 -12.82
CA PHE A 135 -6.63 -2.40 -12.52
C PHE A 135 -6.08 -1.51 -13.63
N PHE A 136 -5.33 -2.05 -14.59
CA PHE A 136 -4.80 -1.30 -15.73
C PHE A 136 -5.60 -1.48 -17.02
N HIS A 137 -6.70 -2.24 -16.99
CA HIS A 137 -7.59 -2.46 -18.13
C HIS A 137 -8.97 -1.81 -17.96
N GLU A 138 -9.17 -1.10 -16.83
CA GLU A 138 -10.36 -0.27 -16.55
C GLU A 138 -10.32 1.07 -17.29
#